data_AF-A0A016AIY0-F1
#
_entry.id   AF-A0A016AIY0-F1
#
_cell.length_a   1.000
_cell.length_b   1.000
_cell.length_c   1.000
_cell.angle_alpha   90.00
_cell.angle_beta   90.00
_cell.angle_gamma   90.00
#
_symmetry.space_group_name_H-M   'P 1'
#
loop_
_entity.id
_entity.type
_entity.pdbx_description
1 polymer ?
#
loop_
_entity_poly.entity_id
_entity_poly.type
_entity_poly.pdbx_seq_one_letter_code
_entity_poly.pdbx_strand_id
1 'polypeptide(L)'
;MCEGDKTEPLFFTSLCDLYCKGNDGMDVRTIPQPHIPQGEETDDSPRGSYKGKKRKVKTDGKDAAEDVVITGAPPLKWVLYARQILSEGVDESWAVYDKDKHPKHEEALAEADKVIDGKKVNIAFSSRSFEYYLLLHFEYIYYCFNETECGERIQGKKHIFECGTGKEPEKDCGGKNCINGYARKQGYWQETKSSESTFPLVKDNLLKGMVNACRLRAESDADTEEPIYNRNPYTNVDILVGRLIGKETVSYDSTFEYKEHGCDWSVRFGKDGLIVTNSKDGVELFRKGMFVIYDWEENLGRELNDNTLLLQPGEVKLLPCQLEPTQVISIKVTLEKEILLLPKFAI
;
A
#
# COMPACT_ATOMS: atom_id res chain seq x y z
N MET A 1 10.37 4.23 -7.23
CA MET A 1 11.14 3.33 -8.10
C MET A 1 10.53 1.93 -7.95
N CYS A 2 10.12 1.28 -9.02
CA CYS A 2 9.55 -0.06 -9.01
C CYS A 2 10.47 -1.05 -9.75
N GLU A 3 10.58 -2.26 -9.24
CA GLU A 3 11.26 -3.37 -9.93
C GLU A 3 10.55 -3.74 -11.25
N GLY A 4 9.22 -3.86 -11.21
CA GLY A 4 8.40 -4.18 -12.37
C GLY A 4 8.27 -3.01 -13.35
N ASP A 5 8.02 -3.34 -14.61
CA ASP A 5 7.85 -2.37 -15.71
C ASP A 5 6.38 -2.10 -16.07
N LYS A 6 5.45 -2.90 -15.52
CA LYS A 6 4.01 -2.85 -15.85
C LYS A 6 3.12 -2.72 -14.63
N THR A 7 2.90 -3.81 -13.88
CA THR A 7 1.83 -3.90 -12.88
C THR A 7 1.93 -2.80 -11.82
N GLU A 8 3.06 -2.70 -11.11
CA GLU A 8 3.28 -1.75 -10.04
C GLU A 8 3.37 -0.31 -10.56
N PRO A 9 4.19 0.02 -11.59
CA PRO A 9 4.21 1.38 -12.14
C PRO A 9 2.85 1.86 -12.64
N LEU A 10 2.06 1.02 -13.32
CA LEU A 10 0.72 1.38 -13.80
C LEU A 10 -0.26 1.57 -12.64
N PHE A 11 -0.17 0.73 -11.60
CA PHE A 11 -0.97 0.86 -10.38
C PHE A 11 -0.69 2.22 -9.70
N PHE A 12 0.56 2.50 -9.36
CA PHE A 12 0.92 3.73 -8.63
C PHE A 12 0.69 4.98 -9.47
N THR A 13 0.96 4.94 -10.78
CA THR A 13 0.65 6.07 -11.68
C THR A 13 -0.85 6.39 -11.65
N SER A 14 -1.70 5.36 -11.73
CA SER A 14 -3.17 5.55 -11.71
C SER A 14 -3.68 6.02 -10.35
N LEU A 15 -3.10 5.53 -9.25
CA LEU A 15 -3.38 5.99 -7.90
C LEU A 15 -3.03 7.48 -7.73
N CYS A 16 -1.84 7.89 -8.17
CA CYS A 16 -1.38 9.27 -8.09
C CYS A 16 -2.21 10.22 -8.98
N ASP A 17 -2.63 9.75 -10.16
CA ASP A 17 -3.53 10.50 -11.05
C ASP A 17 -4.88 10.82 -10.38
N LEU A 18 -5.34 9.98 -9.45
CA LEU A 18 -6.58 10.20 -8.70
C LEU A 18 -6.38 11.05 -7.44
N TYR A 19 -5.32 10.79 -6.66
CA TYR A 19 -5.17 11.37 -5.32
C TYR A 19 -4.15 12.51 -5.22
N CYS A 20 -3.11 12.52 -6.05
CA CYS A 20 -2.05 13.51 -5.98
C CYS A 20 -2.24 14.63 -7.02
N LYS A 21 -3.03 14.37 -8.07
CA LYS A 21 -3.21 15.30 -9.19
C LYS A 21 -3.90 16.59 -8.76
N GLY A 22 -3.19 17.71 -8.93
CA GLY A 22 -3.68 19.03 -8.53
C GLY A 22 -3.34 19.41 -7.10
N ASN A 23 -2.58 18.59 -6.37
CA ASN A 23 -1.90 19.02 -5.16
C ASN A 23 -0.59 19.71 -5.56
N ASP A 24 -0.57 21.04 -5.51
CA ASP A 24 0.62 21.84 -5.86
C ASP A 24 1.84 21.56 -4.95
N GLY A 25 1.62 20.94 -3.79
CA GLY A 25 2.67 20.51 -2.86
C GLY A 25 3.25 19.12 -3.13
N MET A 26 2.78 18.37 -4.14
CA MET A 26 3.18 16.98 -4.36
C MET A 26 3.42 16.65 -5.85
N ASP A 27 4.68 16.51 -6.25
CA ASP A 27 5.08 15.95 -7.56
C ASP A 27 5.56 14.50 -7.38
N VAL A 28 4.72 13.54 -7.75
CA VAL A 28 5.03 12.10 -7.63
C VAL A 28 5.39 11.53 -9.00
N ARG A 29 6.53 10.85 -9.07
CA ARG A 29 7.00 10.17 -10.28
C ARG A 29 7.30 8.70 -10.03
N THR A 30 6.71 7.85 -10.86
CA THR A 30 7.02 6.41 -10.93
C THR A 30 8.24 6.21 -11.86
N ILE A 31 9.15 5.33 -11.48
CA ILE A 31 10.32 4.98 -12.30
C ILE A 31 10.45 3.46 -12.25
N PRO A 32 10.52 2.75 -13.39
CA PRO A 32 10.40 3.28 -14.75
C PRO A 32 9.02 3.91 -14.98
N GLN A 33 8.95 4.88 -15.88
CA GLN A 33 7.67 5.43 -16.34
C GLN A 33 6.99 4.36 -17.20
N PRO A 34 5.77 3.92 -16.86
CA PRO A 34 5.11 2.89 -17.63
C PRO A 34 4.81 3.37 -19.05
N HIS A 35 5.08 2.53 -20.05
CA HIS A 35 4.63 2.80 -21.41
C HIS A 35 3.12 2.57 -21.51
N ILE A 36 2.36 3.65 -21.69
CA ILE A 36 0.90 3.59 -21.93
C ILE A 36 0.69 3.63 -23.46
N PRO A 37 0.28 2.53 -24.12
CA PRO A 37 0.07 2.52 -25.57
C PRO A 37 -0.95 3.59 -25.99
N GLN A 38 -0.59 4.43 -26.96
CA GLN A 38 -1.53 5.36 -27.56
C GLN A 38 -2.43 4.61 -28.55
N GLY A 39 -3.68 4.36 -28.14
CA GLY A 39 -4.75 3.95 -29.04
C GLY A 39 -4.69 2.51 -29.49
N GLU A 40 -5.11 1.60 -28.61
CA GLU A 40 -5.83 0.40 -29.04
C GLU A 40 -7.31 0.58 -28.70
N GLU A 41 -8.17 0.03 -29.55
CA GLU A 41 -9.62 0.01 -29.33
C GLU A 41 -9.89 -0.66 -27.98
N THR A 42 -10.92 -0.18 -27.28
CA THR A 42 -11.46 -0.88 -26.12
C THR A 42 -11.97 -2.22 -26.62
N ASP A 43 -11.15 -3.26 -26.48
CA ASP A 43 -11.70 -4.61 -26.42
C ASP A 43 -12.57 -4.65 -25.16
N ASP A 44 -13.79 -5.16 -25.29
CA ASP A 44 -14.75 -5.30 -24.20
C ASP A 44 -14.23 -6.35 -23.20
N SER A 45 -13.18 -5.97 -22.47
CA SER A 45 -12.59 -6.71 -21.38
C SER A 45 -13.56 -6.65 -20.19
N PRO A 46 -13.82 -7.79 -19.51
CA PRO A 46 -14.82 -7.87 -18.45
C PRO A 46 -14.40 -7.14 -17.15
N ARG A 47 -13.39 -6.26 -17.19
CA ARG A 47 -12.76 -5.61 -16.04
C ARG A 47 -13.48 -4.35 -15.50
N GLY A 48 -14.76 -4.18 -15.82
CA GLY A 48 -15.54 -3.03 -15.35
C GLY A 48 -15.22 -1.76 -16.14
N SER A 49 -16.27 -1.11 -16.63
CA SER A 49 -16.19 -0.03 -17.61
C SER A 49 -15.82 1.32 -16.98
N TYR A 50 -14.53 1.66 -16.93
CA TYR A 50 -14.10 3.03 -16.66
C TYR A 50 -13.71 3.77 -17.95
N LYS A 51 -14.48 4.80 -18.32
CA LYS A 51 -14.18 5.72 -19.43
C LYS A 51 -13.33 6.90 -18.94
N GLY A 52 -12.04 6.69 -18.76
CA GLY A 52 -11.07 7.80 -18.61
C GLY A 52 -10.82 8.50 -19.94
N LYS A 53 -10.79 9.84 -19.97
CA LYS A 53 -10.49 10.62 -21.18
C LYS A 53 -9.03 10.39 -21.62
N LYS A 54 -8.84 9.86 -22.83
CA LYS A 54 -7.55 9.70 -23.52
C LYS A 54 -6.81 11.06 -23.58
N ARG A 55 -5.59 11.14 -23.01
CA ARG A 55 -4.71 12.31 -23.17
C ARG A 55 -4.20 12.35 -24.62
N LYS A 56 -4.34 13.51 -25.28
CA LYS A 56 -3.55 13.86 -26.47
C LYS A 56 -2.17 14.31 -25.98
N VAL A 57 -1.13 13.53 -26.23
CA VAL A 57 0.24 14.05 -26.17
C VAL A 57 0.49 14.77 -27.49
N LYS A 58 0.77 16.08 -27.43
CA LYS A 58 1.44 16.76 -28.55
C LYS A 58 2.88 16.25 -28.54
N THR A 59 3.19 15.30 -29.43
CA THR A 59 4.56 14.99 -29.82
C THR A 59 5.07 16.14 -30.69
N ASP A 60 5.51 17.23 -30.07
CA ASP A 60 6.55 18.03 -30.69
C ASP A 60 7.84 17.21 -30.52
N GLY A 61 8.35 16.70 -31.64
CA GLY A 61 9.42 15.71 -31.66
C GLY A 61 10.69 16.22 -30.99
N LYS A 62 10.96 15.71 -29.79
CA LYS A 62 12.27 15.38 -29.19
C LYS A 62 12.00 14.74 -27.82
N ASP A 63 12.83 13.75 -27.50
CA ASP A 63 12.91 13.02 -26.23
C ASP A 63 11.90 11.86 -26.07
N ALA A 64 12.14 10.78 -26.82
CA ALA A 64 11.93 9.46 -26.24
C ALA A 64 12.83 9.39 -25.01
N ALA A 65 12.24 9.33 -23.81
CA ALA A 65 13.00 9.24 -22.57
C ALA A 65 14.03 8.10 -22.69
N GLU A 66 15.32 8.41 -22.53
CA GLU A 66 16.36 7.38 -22.50
C GLU A 66 16.00 6.38 -21.39
N ASP A 67 15.96 5.08 -21.72
CA ASP A 67 15.72 4.02 -20.74
C ASP A 67 16.81 4.11 -19.67
N VAL A 68 16.43 4.47 -18.45
CA VAL A 68 17.35 4.54 -17.32
C VAL A 68 17.92 3.14 -17.06
N VAL A 69 19.19 2.94 -17.39
CA VAL A 69 19.88 1.66 -17.16
C VAL A 69 20.36 1.59 -15.70
N ILE A 70 19.57 0.92 -14.85
CA ILE A 70 19.92 0.68 -13.44
C ILE A 70 20.76 -0.61 -13.33
N THR A 71 22.03 -0.46 -12.96
CA THR A 71 23.01 -1.55 -12.87
C THR A 71 23.11 -2.14 -11.46
N GLY A 72 23.54 -3.40 -11.34
CA GLY A 72 23.73 -4.10 -10.06
C GLY A 72 22.80 -5.29 -9.85
N ALA A 73 22.80 -5.85 -8.63
CA ALA A 73 21.97 -7.01 -8.27
C ALA A 73 20.68 -6.58 -7.56
N PRO A 74 19.52 -7.16 -7.91
CA PRO A 74 18.25 -6.90 -7.21
C PRO A 74 18.20 -7.57 -5.82
N PRO A 75 17.37 -7.04 -4.90
CA PRO A 75 16.74 -5.71 -4.98
C PRO A 75 17.69 -4.56 -4.60
N LEU A 76 18.93 -4.80 -4.18
CA LEU A 76 19.85 -3.74 -3.73
C LEU A 76 20.02 -2.60 -4.76
N LYS A 77 20.12 -2.92 -6.06
CA LYS A 77 20.23 -1.90 -7.13
C LYS A 77 19.07 -0.90 -7.13
N TRP A 78 17.88 -1.34 -6.74
CA TRP A 78 16.66 -0.54 -6.67
C TRP A 78 16.72 0.47 -5.55
N VAL A 79 17.22 0.05 -4.39
CA VAL A 79 17.45 0.91 -3.23
C VAL A 79 18.58 1.90 -3.51
N LEU A 80 19.69 1.45 -4.10
CA LEU A 80 20.81 2.33 -4.48
C LEU A 80 20.37 3.41 -5.47
N TYR A 81 19.52 3.08 -6.44
CA TYR A 81 19.02 4.08 -7.38
C TYR A 81 18.02 5.05 -6.73
N ALA A 82 17.12 4.57 -5.88
CA ALA A 82 16.24 5.44 -5.08
C ALA A 82 17.05 6.39 -4.18
N ARG A 83 18.15 5.89 -3.60
CA ARG A 83 19.11 6.66 -2.81
C ARG A 83 19.80 7.75 -3.64
N GLN A 84 20.22 7.44 -4.87
CA GLN A 84 20.78 8.41 -5.79
C GLN A 84 19.77 9.54 -6.06
N ILE A 85 18.53 9.22 -6.40
CA ILE A 85 17.47 10.22 -6.64
C ILE A 85 17.24 11.07 -5.38
N LEU A 86 17.24 10.45 -4.20
CA LEU A 86 17.13 11.18 -2.92
C LEU A 86 18.23 12.24 -2.76
N SER A 87 19.47 11.91 -3.15
CA SER A 87 20.60 12.84 -3.12
C SER A 87 20.55 13.94 -4.21
N GLU A 88 19.76 13.73 -5.27
CA GLU A 88 19.52 14.72 -6.32
C GLU A 88 18.47 15.77 -5.94
N GLY A 89 17.87 15.65 -4.75
CA GLY A 89 17.08 16.71 -4.11
C GLY A 89 15.59 16.43 -3.95
N VAL A 90 15.11 15.21 -4.22
CA VAL A 90 13.70 14.88 -3.92
C VAL A 90 13.45 14.84 -2.42
N ASP A 91 12.22 15.12 -2.00
CA ASP A 91 11.85 15.11 -0.58
C ASP A 91 11.78 13.69 0.00
N GLU A 92 11.36 12.74 -0.81
CA GLU A 92 11.08 11.37 -0.41
C GLU A 92 11.36 10.41 -1.57
N SER A 93 11.90 9.22 -1.27
CA SER A 93 12.13 8.18 -2.28
C SER A 93 11.70 6.82 -1.76
N TRP A 94 11.11 6.02 -2.65
CA TRP A 94 10.62 4.67 -2.36
C TRP A 94 11.17 3.66 -3.36
N ALA A 95 11.64 2.52 -2.86
CA ALA A 95 11.92 1.33 -3.64
C ALA A 95 10.78 0.32 -3.47
N VAL A 96 10.15 -0.07 -4.57
CA VAL A 96 9.04 -1.03 -4.62
C VAL A 96 9.52 -2.30 -5.30
N TYR A 97 9.51 -3.43 -4.60
CA TYR A 97 10.00 -4.68 -5.14
C TYR A 97 9.39 -5.91 -4.47
N ASP A 98 9.49 -7.03 -5.16
CA ASP A 98 9.05 -8.33 -4.65
C ASP A 98 10.27 -9.12 -4.15
N LYS A 99 10.03 -10.16 -3.32
CA LYS A 99 11.13 -11.02 -2.88
C LYS A 99 11.83 -11.71 -4.04
N ASP A 100 11.02 -12.31 -4.91
CA ASP A 100 11.50 -13.16 -6.01
C ASP A 100 12.60 -14.14 -5.55
N LYS A 101 13.45 -14.61 -6.47
CA LYS A 101 14.64 -15.44 -6.15
C LYS A 101 15.90 -14.59 -5.97
N HIS A 102 15.73 -13.31 -5.61
CA HIS A 102 16.83 -12.35 -5.58
C HIS A 102 17.63 -12.46 -4.27
N PRO A 103 18.96 -12.35 -4.31
CA PRO A 103 19.79 -12.65 -3.14
C PRO A 103 20.05 -11.46 -2.21
N LYS A 104 19.82 -10.21 -2.64
CA LYS A 104 20.34 -9.01 -1.95
C LYS A 104 19.33 -8.28 -1.07
N HIS A 105 18.41 -9.00 -0.42
CA HIS A 105 17.36 -8.40 0.42
C HIS A 105 17.90 -7.76 1.70
N GLU A 106 18.79 -8.47 2.38
CA GLU A 106 19.41 -7.99 3.61
C GLU A 106 20.22 -6.71 3.36
N GLU A 107 21.05 -6.72 2.31
CA GLU A 107 21.83 -5.54 1.94
C GLU A 107 20.94 -4.38 1.48
N ALA A 108 19.83 -4.65 0.79
CA ALA A 108 18.88 -3.61 0.38
C ALA A 108 18.23 -2.91 1.59
N LEU A 109 17.82 -3.66 2.60
CA LEU A 109 17.27 -3.08 3.83
C LEU A 109 18.33 -2.29 4.60
N ALA A 110 19.53 -2.86 4.75
CA ALA A 110 20.64 -2.17 5.40
C ALA A 110 21.04 -0.88 4.67
N GLU A 111 20.96 -0.85 3.34
CA GLU A 111 21.21 0.35 2.53
C GLU A 111 20.10 1.40 2.70
N ALA A 112 18.85 0.99 2.79
CA ALA A 112 17.71 1.89 2.96
C ALA A 112 17.73 2.60 4.33
N ASP A 113 18.24 1.95 5.37
CA ASP A 113 18.37 2.52 6.71
C ASP A 113 19.48 3.58 6.85
N LYS A 114 20.35 3.72 5.84
CA LYS A 114 21.40 4.74 5.86
C LYS A 114 20.84 6.14 5.60
N VAL A 115 21.02 7.03 6.58
CA VAL A 115 20.60 8.44 6.48
C VAL A 115 21.45 9.23 5.46
N ILE A 116 20.82 10.07 4.64
CA ILE A 116 21.44 11.12 3.81
C ILE A 116 20.69 12.41 4.08
N ASP A 117 21.39 13.47 4.49
CA ASP A 117 20.80 14.80 4.71
C ASP A 117 19.51 14.76 5.57
N GLY A 118 19.49 13.91 6.59
CA GLY A 118 18.34 13.71 7.47
C GLY A 118 17.20 12.85 6.90
N LYS A 119 17.32 12.36 5.66
CA LYS A 119 16.34 11.51 4.96
C LYS A 119 16.84 10.07 4.83
N LYS A 120 15.92 9.14 4.56
CA LYS A 120 16.22 7.73 4.26
C LYS A 120 15.41 7.24 3.06
N VAL A 121 15.82 6.13 2.44
CA VAL A 121 15.02 5.48 1.41
C VAL A 121 13.93 4.64 2.08
N ASN A 122 12.71 4.74 1.61
CA ASN A 122 11.61 3.90 2.08
C ASN A 122 11.46 2.65 1.19
N ILE A 123 10.96 1.56 1.77
CA ILE A 123 10.75 0.29 1.04
C ILE A 123 9.29 -0.12 1.12
N ALA A 124 8.71 -0.41 -0.05
CA ALA A 124 7.44 -1.12 -0.21
C ALA A 124 7.72 -2.50 -0.81
N PHE A 125 7.51 -3.54 -0.02
CA PHE A 125 7.94 -4.90 -0.26
C PHE A 125 6.76 -5.86 -0.22
N SER A 126 6.74 -6.84 -1.13
CA SER A 126 5.87 -8.01 -1.05
C SER A 126 6.67 -9.31 -1.09
N SER A 127 6.41 -10.20 -0.14
CA SER A 127 7.11 -11.49 0.04
C SER A 127 7.01 -12.47 -1.13
N ARG A 128 5.96 -12.37 -1.95
CA ARG A 128 5.76 -13.20 -3.14
C ARG A 128 5.64 -12.38 -4.40
N SER A 129 4.56 -11.61 -4.50
CA SER A 129 4.40 -10.58 -5.52
C SER A 129 3.38 -9.52 -5.13
N PHE A 130 3.37 -8.42 -5.86
CA PHE A 130 2.39 -7.33 -5.71
C PHE A 130 0.94 -7.82 -5.77
N GLU A 131 0.62 -8.88 -6.52
CA GLU A 131 -0.74 -9.44 -6.57
C GLU A 131 -1.26 -9.95 -5.22
N TYR A 132 -0.37 -10.32 -4.28
CA TYR A 132 -0.81 -10.65 -2.93
C TYR A 132 -1.44 -9.43 -2.25
N TYR A 133 -0.85 -8.24 -2.43
CA TYR A 133 -1.42 -6.99 -1.91
C TYR A 133 -2.78 -6.68 -2.57
N LEU A 134 -2.96 -6.99 -3.85
CA LEU A 134 -4.27 -6.85 -4.51
C LEU A 134 -5.32 -7.77 -3.88
N LEU A 135 -5.00 -9.01 -3.54
CA LEU A 135 -5.94 -9.94 -2.86
C LEU A 135 -6.50 -9.34 -1.57
N LEU A 136 -5.66 -8.65 -0.81
CA LEU A 136 -6.03 -8.07 0.49
C LEU A 136 -7.13 -6.99 0.40
N HIS A 137 -7.41 -6.47 -0.79
CA HIS A 137 -8.52 -5.53 -1.00
C HIS A 137 -9.88 -6.23 -1.12
N PHE A 138 -9.89 -7.53 -1.43
CA PHE A 138 -11.12 -8.32 -1.57
C PHE A 138 -11.45 -9.04 -0.26
N GLU A 139 -10.45 -9.66 0.36
CA GLU A 139 -10.61 -10.40 1.61
C GLU A 139 -9.32 -10.40 2.43
N TYR A 140 -9.46 -10.68 3.74
CA TYR A 140 -8.30 -10.97 4.56
C TYR A 140 -7.85 -12.41 4.30
N ILE A 141 -6.58 -12.60 3.97
CA ILE A 141 -5.98 -13.91 3.78
C ILE A 141 -4.57 -13.95 4.37
N TYR A 142 -4.33 -14.93 5.24
CA TYR A 142 -3.02 -15.29 5.76
C TYR A 142 -2.65 -16.68 5.23
N TYR A 143 -2.28 -16.74 3.94
CA TYR A 143 -1.99 -17.99 3.25
C TYR A 143 -0.69 -17.91 2.46
N CYS A 144 0.19 -18.89 2.67
CA CYS A 144 1.47 -18.97 1.98
C CYS A 144 1.29 -19.56 0.57
N PHE A 145 1.24 -18.70 -0.46
CA PHE A 145 1.36 -19.14 -1.85
C PHE A 145 2.83 -19.34 -2.22
N ASN A 146 3.12 -20.43 -2.94
CA ASN A 146 4.48 -20.73 -3.40
C ASN A 146 4.80 -20.12 -4.76
N GLU A 147 3.78 -19.78 -5.54
CA GLU A 147 3.91 -19.18 -6.87
C GLU A 147 2.98 -17.97 -7.00
N THR A 148 3.36 -16.97 -7.80
CA THR A 148 2.39 -15.95 -8.26
C THR A 148 1.45 -16.55 -9.31
N GLU A 149 2.01 -17.34 -10.21
CA GLU A 149 1.32 -18.01 -11.30
C GLU A 149 1.99 -19.38 -11.53
N CYS A 150 1.22 -20.45 -11.61
CA CYS A 150 1.79 -21.77 -11.90
C CYS A 150 2.20 -21.88 -13.37
N GLY A 151 3.28 -22.61 -13.61
CA GLY A 151 3.76 -22.87 -14.97
C GLY A 151 5.07 -23.63 -14.96
N GLU A 152 5.49 -24.09 -16.13
CA GLU A 152 6.76 -24.80 -16.33
C GLU A 152 7.66 -24.07 -17.32
N ARG A 153 8.97 -24.25 -17.20
CA ARG A 153 9.91 -23.67 -18.15
C ARG A 153 10.10 -24.60 -19.35
N ILE A 154 9.62 -24.18 -20.50
CA ILE A 154 9.83 -24.83 -21.79
C ILE A 154 10.76 -23.94 -22.60
N GLN A 155 11.94 -24.44 -22.97
CA GLN A 155 12.96 -23.68 -23.72
C GLN A 155 13.27 -22.30 -23.09
N GLY A 156 13.31 -22.23 -21.76
CA GLY A 156 13.60 -21.01 -21.00
C GLY A 156 12.42 -20.04 -20.83
N LYS A 157 11.30 -20.24 -21.53
CA LYS A 157 10.06 -19.47 -21.34
C LYS A 157 9.14 -20.19 -20.36
N LYS A 158 8.56 -19.45 -19.41
CA LYS A 158 7.54 -20.00 -18.52
C LYS A 158 6.23 -20.13 -19.30
N HIS A 159 5.82 -21.37 -19.57
CA HIS A 159 4.49 -21.70 -20.05
C HIS A 159 3.54 -21.70 -18.85
N ILE A 160 2.56 -20.80 -18.85
CA ILE A 160 1.64 -20.58 -17.74
C ILE A 160 0.44 -21.53 -17.88
N PHE A 161 0.08 -22.22 -16.80
CA PHE A 161 -1.03 -23.18 -16.81
C PHE A 161 -2.40 -22.51 -16.69
N GLU A 162 -2.44 -21.23 -16.32
CA GLU A 162 -3.66 -20.47 -16.05
C GLU A 162 -4.59 -21.18 -15.06
N CYS A 163 -4.05 -21.59 -13.91
CA CYS A 163 -4.81 -22.29 -12.89
C CYS A 163 -6.10 -21.53 -12.54
N GLY A 164 -7.18 -22.26 -12.27
CA GLY A 164 -8.51 -21.71 -12.00
C GLY A 164 -9.41 -21.60 -13.23
N THR A 165 -8.87 -21.58 -14.46
CA THR A 165 -9.65 -21.47 -15.70
C THR A 165 -10.15 -22.81 -16.25
N GLY A 166 -9.54 -23.93 -15.83
CA GLY A 166 -9.81 -25.24 -16.40
C GLY A 166 -9.19 -25.51 -17.78
N LYS A 167 -8.32 -24.63 -18.29
CA LYS A 167 -7.63 -24.83 -19.58
C LYS A 167 -6.63 -25.99 -19.56
N GLU A 168 -5.92 -26.20 -18.45
CA GLU A 168 -5.00 -27.33 -18.25
C GLU A 168 -5.38 -28.15 -17.00
N PRO A 169 -6.45 -28.97 -17.05
CA PRO A 169 -6.99 -29.64 -15.86
C PRO A 169 -5.99 -30.52 -15.10
N GLU A 170 -5.05 -31.14 -15.81
CA GLU A 170 -4.04 -32.03 -15.21
C GLU A 170 -2.96 -31.27 -14.42
N LYS A 171 -2.77 -29.98 -14.70
CA LYS A 171 -1.74 -29.12 -14.07
C LYS A 171 -2.34 -27.99 -13.23
N ASP A 172 -3.66 -27.85 -13.20
CA ASP A 172 -4.37 -26.82 -12.45
C ASP A 172 -4.27 -27.08 -10.94
N CYS A 173 -3.56 -26.20 -10.22
CA CYS A 173 -3.46 -26.29 -8.76
C CYS A 173 -4.75 -25.89 -8.02
N GLY A 174 -5.79 -25.46 -8.75
CA GLY A 174 -7.06 -25.00 -8.21
C GLY A 174 -6.95 -23.76 -7.34
N GLY A 175 -5.91 -22.94 -7.53
CA GLY A 175 -5.62 -21.79 -6.69
C GLY A 175 -4.99 -22.13 -5.33
N LYS A 176 -4.66 -23.40 -5.06
CA LYS A 176 -4.01 -23.78 -3.80
C LYS A 176 -2.54 -23.39 -3.74
N ASN A 177 -1.87 -23.27 -4.89
CA ASN A 177 -0.43 -23.00 -4.92
C ASN A 177 -0.07 -21.62 -5.47
N CYS A 178 -0.94 -21.01 -6.28
CA CYS A 178 -0.66 -19.72 -6.91
C CYS A 178 -1.72 -18.64 -6.66
N ILE A 179 -1.24 -17.40 -6.48
CA ILE A 179 -2.05 -16.19 -6.22
C ILE A 179 -3.06 -15.96 -7.34
N ASN A 180 -2.63 -15.94 -8.59
CA ASN A 180 -3.54 -15.69 -9.72
C ASN A 180 -4.55 -16.81 -9.90
N GLY A 181 -4.18 -18.07 -9.61
CA GLY A 181 -5.14 -19.17 -9.65
C GLY A 181 -6.20 -19.05 -8.58
N TYR A 182 -5.82 -18.60 -7.37
CA TYR A 182 -6.75 -18.30 -6.29
C TYR A 182 -7.70 -17.17 -6.68
N ALA A 183 -7.16 -16.05 -7.17
CA ALA A 183 -7.95 -14.90 -7.60
C ALA A 183 -8.97 -15.25 -8.69
N ARG A 184 -8.58 -16.07 -9.68
CA ARG A 184 -9.49 -16.57 -10.72
C ARG A 184 -10.62 -17.43 -10.15
N LYS A 185 -10.30 -18.31 -9.19
CA LYS A 185 -11.30 -19.15 -8.51
C LYS A 185 -12.31 -18.35 -7.70
N GLN A 186 -11.86 -17.28 -7.05
CA GLN A 186 -12.73 -16.36 -6.30
C GLN A 186 -13.45 -15.34 -7.18
N GLY A 187 -13.11 -15.27 -8.48
CA GLY A 187 -13.71 -14.32 -9.41
C GLY A 187 -13.23 -12.88 -9.24
N TYR A 188 -12.06 -12.66 -8.61
CA TYR A 188 -11.51 -11.31 -8.37
C TYR A 188 -10.90 -10.70 -9.63
N TRP A 189 -10.11 -11.48 -10.38
CA TRP A 189 -9.57 -11.08 -11.67
C TRP A 189 -9.20 -12.28 -12.53
N GLN A 190 -9.05 -12.06 -13.83
CA GLN A 190 -8.59 -13.08 -14.79
C GLN A 190 -7.09 -12.98 -15.12
N GLU A 191 -6.54 -11.77 -15.12
CA GLU A 191 -5.14 -11.51 -15.44
C GLU A 191 -4.72 -10.20 -14.74
N THR A 192 -3.46 -10.05 -14.39
CA THR A 192 -2.87 -8.82 -13.81
C THR A 192 -1.73 -8.27 -14.68
N LYS A 193 -1.10 -9.11 -15.50
CA LYS A 193 0.04 -8.75 -16.34
C LYS A 193 -0.42 -8.25 -17.72
N SER A 194 -0.92 -7.02 -17.77
CA SER A 194 -1.27 -6.36 -19.03
C SER A 194 -0.71 -4.93 -19.11
N SER A 195 -1.02 -4.22 -20.19
CA SER A 195 -0.76 -2.78 -20.35
C SER A 195 -1.79 -1.90 -19.61
N GLU A 196 -2.71 -2.51 -18.86
CA GLU A 196 -3.76 -1.83 -18.11
C GLU A 196 -3.41 -1.80 -16.63
N SER A 197 -3.79 -0.73 -15.95
CA SER A 197 -3.60 -0.63 -14.50
C SER A 197 -4.54 -1.58 -13.75
N THR A 198 -4.01 -2.21 -12.69
CA THR A 198 -4.81 -3.00 -11.73
C THR A 198 -5.50 -2.13 -10.68
N PHE A 199 -5.17 -0.83 -10.59
CA PHE A 199 -5.76 0.08 -9.60
C PHE A 199 -7.30 0.16 -9.65
N PRO A 200 -7.95 0.23 -10.82
CA PRO A 200 -9.42 0.25 -10.89
C PRO A 200 -10.10 -0.97 -10.26
N LEU A 201 -9.42 -2.12 -10.15
CA LEU A 201 -9.96 -3.33 -9.51
C LEU A 201 -10.21 -3.13 -8.01
N VAL A 202 -9.43 -2.25 -7.37
CA VAL A 202 -9.35 -2.15 -5.91
C VAL A 202 -9.56 -0.73 -5.35
N LYS A 203 -9.73 0.28 -6.22
CA LYS A 203 -9.83 1.70 -5.84
C LYS A 203 -10.89 2.00 -4.77
N ASP A 204 -12.00 1.25 -4.76
CA ASP A 204 -13.11 1.47 -3.84
C ASP A 204 -12.91 0.72 -2.50
N ASN A 205 -11.87 -0.13 -2.42
CA ASN A 205 -11.55 -0.97 -1.28
C ASN A 205 -10.16 -0.67 -0.68
N LEU A 206 -9.58 0.50 -0.94
CA LEU A 206 -8.23 0.86 -0.48
C LEU A 206 -8.08 0.76 1.04
N LEU A 207 -9.08 1.23 1.80
CA LEU A 207 -9.05 1.14 3.26
C LEU A 207 -9.05 -0.32 3.73
N LYS A 208 -9.90 -1.18 3.15
CA LYS A 208 -9.91 -2.62 3.42
C LYS A 208 -8.54 -3.24 3.15
N GLY A 209 -7.93 -2.92 2.01
CA GLY A 209 -6.57 -3.36 1.66
C GLY A 209 -5.51 -2.92 2.68
N MET A 210 -5.56 -1.67 3.15
CA MET A 210 -4.63 -1.14 4.16
C MET A 210 -4.82 -1.83 5.52
N VAL A 211 -6.06 -2.00 5.97
CA VAL A 211 -6.37 -2.71 7.23
C VAL A 211 -5.88 -4.16 7.16
N ASN A 212 -6.19 -4.86 6.06
CA ASN A 212 -5.81 -6.25 5.88
C ASN A 212 -4.30 -6.44 5.76
N ALA A 213 -3.57 -5.52 5.13
CA ALA A 213 -2.11 -5.56 5.10
C ALA A 213 -1.49 -5.31 6.48
N CYS A 214 -2.04 -4.39 7.28
CA CYS A 214 -1.59 -4.20 8.65
C CYS A 214 -1.88 -5.43 9.53
N ARG A 215 -3.07 -6.03 9.39
CA ARG A 215 -3.41 -7.30 10.04
C ARG A 215 -2.44 -8.43 9.65
N LEU A 216 -2.14 -8.55 8.36
CA LEU A 216 -1.19 -9.53 7.84
C LEU A 216 0.18 -9.40 8.51
N ARG A 217 0.68 -8.17 8.67
CA ARG A 217 1.95 -7.92 9.37
C ARG A 217 1.87 -8.30 10.85
N ALA A 218 0.79 -7.96 11.53
CA ALA A 218 0.61 -8.31 12.94
C ALA A 218 0.55 -9.83 13.18
N GLU A 219 -0.15 -10.58 12.33
CA GLU A 219 -0.15 -12.05 12.37
C GLU A 219 1.23 -12.62 12.02
N SER A 220 1.90 -12.06 11.02
CA SER A 220 3.29 -12.44 10.66
C SER A 220 4.29 -12.18 11.78
N ASP A 221 4.18 -11.05 12.51
CA ASP A 221 5.01 -10.73 13.68
C ASP A 221 4.75 -11.68 14.86
N ALA A 222 3.50 -12.14 15.03
CA ALA A 222 3.14 -13.09 16.07
C ALA A 222 3.66 -14.52 15.79
N ASP A 223 3.72 -14.90 14.53
CA ASP A 223 4.09 -16.26 14.12
C ASP A 223 5.60 -16.50 13.99
N THR A 224 6.40 -15.47 13.72
CA THR A 224 7.83 -15.65 13.45
C THR A 224 8.69 -14.44 13.77
N GLU A 225 9.90 -14.71 14.28
CA GLU A 225 10.96 -13.73 14.48
C GLU A 225 11.90 -13.60 13.27
N GLU A 226 11.65 -14.36 12.19
CA GLU A 226 12.49 -14.27 10.99
C GLU A 226 12.51 -12.83 10.43
N PRO A 227 13.61 -12.42 9.78
CA PRO A 227 13.66 -11.13 9.10
C PRO A 227 12.51 -10.98 8.10
N ILE A 228 11.97 -9.77 7.93
CA ILE A 228 10.77 -9.52 7.09
C ILE A 228 10.89 -10.07 5.66
N TYR A 229 12.09 -10.06 5.10
CA TYR A 229 12.38 -10.56 3.76
C TYR A 229 12.35 -12.09 3.66
N ASN A 230 12.36 -12.81 4.78
CA ASN A 230 12.21 -14.26 4.84
C ASN A 230 10.77 -14.72 4.99
N ARG A 231 9.88 -13.86 5.49
CA ARG A 231 8.48 -14.18 5.77
C ARG A 231 7.64 -14.33 4.50
N ASN A 232 6.65 -15.21 4.54
CA ASN A 232 5.63 -15.39 3.50
C ASN A 232 4.37 -16.03 4.12
N PRO A 233 3.21 -15.36 4.10
CA PRO A 233 2.94 -14.06 3.48
C PRO A 233 3.42 -12.85 4.30
N TYR A 234 3.79 -11.79 3.60
CA TYR A 234 4.12 -10.47 4.13
C TYR A 234 4.02 -9.41 3.03
N THR A 235 3.49 -8.23 3.38
CA THR A 235 3.59 -7.01 2.55
C THR A 235 3.50 -5.76 3.43
N ASN A 236 4.18 -4.70 3.02
CA ASN A 236 4.05 -3.36 3.61
C ASN A 236 3.75 -2.28 2.55
N VAL A 237 3.25 -2.69 1.37
CA VAL A 237 2.91 -1.81 0.26
C VAL A 237 1.80 -0.81 0.62
N ASP A 238 0.90 -1.18 1.52
CA ASP A 238 -0.13 -0.29 2.06
C ASP A 238 0.43 0.97 2.73
N ILE A 239 1.66 0.93 3.25
CA ILE A 239 2.30 2.12 3.84
C ILE A 239 2.55 3.17 2.75
N LEU A 240 3.04 2.76 1.58
CA LEU A 240 3.20 3.66 0.43
C LEU A 240 1.85 4.13 -0.10
N VAL A 241 0.88 3.21 -0.25
CA VAL A 241 -0.47 3.59 -0.70
C VAL A 241 -1.10 4.60 0.25
N GLY A 242 -1.05 4.35 1.55
CA GLY A 242 -1.49 5.26 2.61
C GLY A 242 -0.81 6.62 2.49
N ARG A 243 0.52 6.64 2.40
CA ARG A 243 1.31 7.86 2.22
C ARG A 243 0.87 8.69 1.00
N LEU A 244 0.53 8.05 -0.11
CA LEU A 244 0.08 8.69 -1.35
C LEU A 244 -1.37 9.22 -1.28
N ILE A 245 -2.24 8.59 -0.47
CA ILE A 245 -3.64 9.00 -0.31
C ILE A 245 -3.91 9.79 0.98
N GLY A 246 -2.85 10.19 1.70
CA GLY A 246 -2.95 10.97 2.93
C GLY A 246 -3.48 10.19 4.14
N LYS A 247 -3.28 8.86 4.18
CA LYS A 247 -3.76 7.99 5.26
C LYS A 247 -2.61 7.23 5.94
N GLU A 248 -2.64 7.16 7.26
CA GLU A 248 -1.66 6.44 8.07
C GLU A 248 -2.37 5.45 9.00
N THR A 249 -1.95 4.18 9.00
CA THR A 249 -2.50 3.17 9.89
C THR A 249 -1.69 3.07 11.18
N VAL A 250 -2.38 2.90 12.30
CA VAL A 250 -1.80 2.75 13.63
C VAL A 250 -2.33 1.46 14.23
N SER A 251 -1.43 0.50 14.48
CA SER A 251 -1.78 -0.79 15.05
C SER A 251 -2.45 -0.66 16.41
N TYR A 252 -3.28 -1.64 16.76
CA TYR A 252 -3.90 -1.71 18.08
C TYR A 252 -2.86 -1.60 19.20
N ASP A 253 -3.18 -0.85 20.26
CA ASP A 253 -2.33 -0.54 21.40
C ASP A 253 -1.02 0.23 21.08
N SER A 254 -0.82 0.64 19.83
CA SER A 254 0.27 1.55 19.45
C SER A 254 -0.14 3.01 19.62
N THR A 255 0.82 3.84 20.00
CA THR A 255 0.61 5.28 20.17
C THR A 255 0.97 6.01 18.87
N PHE A 256 0.08 6.88 18.42
CA PHE A 256 0.39 7.90 17.43
C PHE A 256 0.66 9.24 18.13
N GLU A 257 1.73 9.91 17.76
CA GLU A 257 2.12 11.22 18.26
C GLU A 257 1.99 12.28 17.17
N TYR A 258 1.47 13.46 17.52
CA TYR A 258 1.33 14.59 16.61
C TYR A 258 2.01 15.82 17.21
N LYS A 259 3.08 16.27 16.55
CA LYS A 259 3.97 17.36 17.01
C LYS A 259 4.10 18.52 16.00
N GLU A 260 3.10 18.67 15.13
CA GLU A 260 3.11 19.66 14.06
C GLU A 260 2.25 20.88 14.40
N HIS A 261 2.52 22.02 13.74
CA HIS A 261 1.73 23.27 13.87
C HIS A 261 1.56 23.78 15.31
N GLY A 262 2.55 23.51 16.17
CA GLY A 262 2.52 23.91 17.58
C GLY A 262 1.58 23.06 18.45
N CYS A 263 1.12 21.92 17.94
CA CYS A 263 0.45 20.88 18.73
C CYS A 263 1.49 19.93 19.34
N ASP A 264 1.14 19.33 20.47
CA ASP A 264 1.84 18.18 21.04
C ASP A 264 0.83 17.30 21.77
N TRP A 265 0.31 16.30 21.08
CA TRP A 265 -0.67 15.36 21.63
C TRP A 265 -0.46 13.97 21.05
N SER A 266 -1.00 12.96 21.74
CA SER A 266 -0.95 11.58 21.30
C SER A 266 -2.28 10.88 21.46
N VAL A 267 -2.48 9.83 20.65
CA VAL A 267 -3.64 8.95 20.73
C VAL A 267 -3.21 7.50 20.76
N ARG A 268 -3.93 6.69 21.54
CA ARG A 268 -3.76 5.23 21.58
C ARG A 268 -5.12 4.58 21.73
N PHE A 269 -5.44 3.65 20.85
CA PHE A 269 -6.65 2.83 20.98
C PHE A 269 -6.32 1.53 21.70
N GLY A 270 -7.11 1.23 22.75
CA GLY A 270 -6.91 0.06 23.59
C GLY A 270 -8.22 -0.57 24.03
N LYS A 271 -8.15 -1.44 25.04
CA LYS A 271 -9.29 -2.25 25.52
C LYS A 271 -10.48 -1.41 25.97
N ASP A 272 -10.23 -0.29 26.62
CA ASP A 272 -11.26 0.55 27.24
C ASP A 272 -11.74 1.70 26.33
N GLY A 273 -11.17 1.84 25.13
CA GLY A 273 -11.49 2.88 24.17
C GLY A 273 -10.26 3.67 23.69
N LEU A 274 -10.52 4.87 23.17
CA LEU A 274 -9.49 5.78 22.67
C LEU A 274 -8.97 6.67 23.80
N ILE A 275 -7.66 6.62 24.04
CA ILE A 275 -6.96 7.49 24.96
C ILE A 275 -6.35 8.64 24.17
N VAL A 276 -6.69 9.87 24.54
CA VAL A 276 -6.14 11.13 23.98
C VAL A 276 -5.32 11.80 25.07
N THR A 277 -4.07 12.15 24.80
CA THR A 277 -3.18 12.80 25.76
C THR A 277 -2.69 14.12 25.21
N ASN A 278 -2.77 15.19 26.01
CA ASN A 278 -2.16 16.47 25.69
C ASN A 278 -0.79 16.56 26.38
N SER A 279 0.28 16.58 25.59
CA SER A 279 1.67 16.69 26.06
C SER A 279 2.21 18.13 25.97
N LYS A 280 1.42 19.06 25.43
CA LYS A 280 1.79 20.46 25.28
C LYS A 280 1.74 21.20 26.62
N ASP A 281 2.64 22.16 26.80
CA ASP A 281 2.63 23.16 27.88
C ASP A 281 1.53 24.22 27.71
N GLY A 282 0.37 23.83 27.16
CA GLY A 282 -0.76 24.68 26.86
C GLY A 282 -2.02 23.86 26.65
N VAL A 283 -3.16 24.55 26.49
CA VAL A 283 -4.44 23.88 26.22
C VAL A 283 -4.47 23.38 24.78
N GLU A 284 -4.90 22.13 24.59
CA GLU A 284 -5.22 21.58 23.27
C GLU A 284 -6.73 21.50 23.05
N LEU A 285 -7.15 21.85 21.83
CA LEU A 285 -8.55 21.90 21.42
C LEU A 285 -8.81 20.90 20.31
N PHE A 286 -9.63 19.90 20.60
CA PHE A 286 -10.11 18.93 19.63
C PHE A 286 -11.56 19.26 19.26
N ARG A 287 -11.80 19.57 17.99
CA ARG A 287 -13.13 19.96 17.51
C ARG A 287 -14.11 18.80 17.65
N LYS A 288 -15.40 19.12 17.81
CA LYS A 288 -16.48 18.14 17.68
C LYS A 288 -16.30 17.30 16.40
N GLY A 289 -16.52 15.99 16.50
CA GLY A 289 -16.45 15.08 15.36
C GLY A 289 -15.06 14.86 14.78
N MET A 290 -13.99 15.26 15.49
CA MET A 290 -12.61 15.00 15.07
C MET A 290 -12.26 13.51 15.18
N PHE A 291 -12.80 12.81 16.18
CA PHE A 291 -12.62 11.38 16.37
C PHE A 291 -13.88 10.66 15.88
N VAL A 292 -13.74 9.77 14.91
CA VAL A 292 -14.88 9.08 14.27
C VAL A 292 -14.62 7.58 14.25
N ILE A 293 -15.58 6.79 14.72
CA ILE A 293 -15.61 5.37 14.35
C ILE A 293 -16.15 5.28 12.94
N TYR A 294 -15.36 4.76 12.02
CA TYR A 294 -15.72 4.59 10.63
C TYR A 294 -15.76 3.11 10.27
N ASP A 295 -16.90 2.66 9.74
CA ASP A 295 -17.09 1.35 9.17
C ASP A 295 -16.85 1.41 7.66
N TRP A 296 -15.84 0.69 7.17
CA TRP A 296 -15.46 0.75 5.75
C TRP A 296 -16.26 -0.20 4.85
N GLU A 297 -17.02 -1.14 5.42
CA GLU A 297 -17.91 -1.99 4.63
C GLU A 297 -19.28 -1.32 4.45
N GLU A 298 -19.80 -0.70 5.51
CA GLU A 298 -21.08 0.02 5.46
C GLU A 298 -20.93 1.48 4.97
N ASN A 299 -19.69 2.00 4.91
CA ASN A 299 -19.39 3.40 4.61
C ASN A 299 -20.12 4.37 5.55
N LEU A 300 -20.15 4.05 6.85
CA LEU A 300 -20.84 4.81 7.88
C LEU A 300 -19.87 5.31 8.96
N GLY A 301 -20.05 6.56 9.39
CA GLY A 301 -19.26 7.18 10.44
C GLY A 301 -20.11 7.55 11.64
N ARG A 302 -19.58 7.33 12.86
CA ARG A 302 -20.15 7.81 14.12
C ARG A 302 -19.11 8.62 14.88
N GLU A 303 -19.44 9.86 15.22
CA GLU A 303 -18.59 10.73 16.05
C GLU A 303 -18.39 10.10 17.44
N LEU A 304 -17.15 10.08 17.92
CA LEU A 304 -16.81 9.69 19.30
C LEU A 304 -16.90 10.86 20.27
N ASN A 305 -16.72 12.08 19.76
CA ASN A 305 -16.78 13.29 20.56
C ASN A 305 -17.89 14.24 20.06
N ASP A 306 -19.04 14.18 20.74
CA ASP A 306 -20.22 14.99 20.43
C ASP A 306 -20.04 16.49 20.75
N ASN A 307 -18.98 16.82 21.49
CA ASN A 307 -18.61 18.18 21.87
C ASN A 307 -17.11 18.41 21.61
N THR A 308 -16.72 19.68 21.54
CA THR A 308 -15.32 20.08 21.56
C THR A 308 -14.66 19.58 22.86
N LEU A 309 -13.49 18.95 22.74
CA LEU A 309 -12.67 18.56 23.88
C LEU A 309 -11.58 19.61 24.08
N LEU A 310 -11.46 20.08 25.32
CA LEU A 310 -10.40 20.98 25.76
C LEU A 310 -9.58 20.22 26.79
N LEU A 311 -8.34 19.89 26.45
CA LEU A 311 -7.43 19.19 27.35
C LEU A 311 -6.42 20.18 27.92
N GLN A 312 -6.31 20.25 29.23
CA GLN A 312 -5.27 21.01 29.94
C GLN A 312 -3.89 20.38 29.72
N PRO A 313 -2.78 21.09 30.01
CA PRO A 313 -1.45 20.53 29.94
C PRO A 313 -1.33 19.23 30.76
N GLY A 314 -0.83 18.16 30.13
CA GLY A 314 -0.69 16.84 30.75
C GLY A 314 -2.00 16.07 30.95
N GLU A 315 -3.14 16.59 30.50
CA GLU A 315 -4.43 15.92 30.67
C GLU A 315 -4.56 14.70 29.75
N VAL A 316 -5.13 13.63 30.29
CA VAL A 316 -5.47 12.40 29.57
C VAL A 316 -6.98 12.24 29.55
N LYS A 317 -7.56 12.08 28.37
CA LYS A 317 -8.98 11.86 28.15
C LYS A 317 -9.22 10.47 27.58
N LEU A 318 -10.09 9.70 28.24
CA LEU A 318 -10.64 8.47 27.68
C LEU A 318 -11.95 8.76 26.96
N LEU A 319 -12.07 8.31 25.71
CA LEU A 319 -13.30 8.24 24.94
C LEU A 319 -13.71 6.76 24.85
N PRO A 320 -14.66 6.30 25.68
CA PRO A 320 -15.03 4.89 25.73
C PRO A 320 -15.63 4.44 24.41
N CYS A 321 -15.07 3.39 23.82
CA CYS A 321 -15.60 2.78 22.62
C CYS A 321 -15.06 1.36 22.42
N GLN A 322 -15.73 0.62 21.55
CA GLN A 322 -15.29 -0.66 21.00
C GLN A 322 -15.42 -0.58 19.49
N LEU A 323 -14.57 -1.32 18.79
CA LEU A 323 -14.59 -1.42 17.34
C LEU A 323 -15.01 -2.83 16.95
N GLU A 324 -15.95 -2.91 16.02
CA GLU A 324 -16.22 -4.15 15.27
C GLU A 324 -15.07 -4.45 14.29
N PRO A 325 -14.96 -5.68 13.75
CA PRO A 325 -13.89 -6.07 12.84
C PRO A 325 -13.76 -5.21 11.57
N THR A 326 -14.84 -4.55 11.17
CA THR A 326 -14.97 -3.67 9.99
C THR A 326 -14.81 -2.19 10.32
N GLN A 327 -14.43 -1.86 11.56
CA GLN A 327 -14.39 -0.50 12.06
C GLN A 327 -12.98 -0.05 12.44
N VAL A 328 -12.69 1.21 12.16
CA VAL A 328 -11.48 1.93 12.58
C VAL A 328 -11.84 3.22 13.28
N ILE A 329 -10.91 3.76 14.06
CA ILE A 329 -10.99 5.16 14.47
C ILE A 329 -10.27 6.01 13.43
N SER A 330 -11.04 6.82 12.71
CA SER A 330 -10.53 7.88 11.82
C SER A 330 -10.34 9.17 12.60
N ILE A 331 -9.17 9.80 12.41
CA ILE A 331 -8.81 11.10 12.95
C ILE A 331 -8.22 11.95 11.85
N LYS A 332 -8.94 12.98 11.42
CA LYS A 332 -8.43 13.96 10.44
C LYS A 332 -7.60 15.00 11.17
N VAL A 333 -6.27 14.88 11.07
CA VAL A 333 -5.33 15.79 11.74
C VAL A 333 -5.09 17.05 10.93
N THR A 334 -5.09 16.93 9.59
CA THR A 334 -5.06 18.07 8.66
C THR A 334 -6.04 17.82 7.51
N LEU A 335 -6.11 18.73 6.54
CA LEU A 335 -6.88 18.50 5.30
C LEU A 335 -6.31 17.36 4.44
N GLU A 336 -5.02 17.06 4.60
CA GLU A 336 -4.27 16.13 3.75
C GLU A 336 -3.85 14.87 4.49
N LYS A 337 -4.02 14.81 5.82
CA LYS A 337 -3.59 13.70 6.66
C LYS A 337 -4.70 13.20 7.57
N GLU A 338 -4.97 11.90 7.46
CA GLU A 338 -5.94 11.14 8.24
C GLU A 338 -5.25 9.93 8.88
N ILE A 339 -5.48 9.75 10.18
CA ILE A 339 -4.95 8.64 10.96
C ILE A 339 -6.05 7.62 11.18
N LEU A 340 -5.70 6.34 11.04
CA LEU A 340 -6.60 5.21 11.17
C LEU A 340 -6.08 4.28 12.28
N LEU A 341 -6.67 4.36 13.47
CA LEU A 341 -6.35 3.41 14.54
C LEU A 341 -7.16 2.14 14.33
N LEU A 342 -6.45 1.03 14.25
CA LEU A 342 -7.00 -0.28 13.88
C LEU A 342 -7.54 -1.03 15.10
N PRO A 343 -8.55 -1.90 14.91
CA PRO A 343 -9.07 -2.74 15.98
C PRO A 343 -8.05 -3.81 16.37
N LYS A 344 -8.27 -4.45 17.52
CA LYS A 344 -7.56 -5.68 17.85
C LYS A 344 -8.03 -6.79 16.90
N PHE A 345 -7.13 -7.29 16.08
CA PHE A 345 -7.44 -8.42 15.21
C PHE A 345 -7.47 -9.73 16.01
N ALA A 346 -8.41 -10.61 15.67
CA ALA A 346 -8.31 -12.01 16.02
C ALA A 346 -7.24 -12.63 15.11
N ILE A 347 -6.11 -12.99 15.70
CA ILE A 347 -5.00 -13.70 15.05
C ILE A 347 -5.18 -15.17 15.34
#